data_AF-A0A925KFM9-F1
#
_entry.id   AF-A0A925KFM9-F1
#
_cell.length_a   1.000
_cell.length_b   1.000
_cell.length_c   1.000
_cell.angle_alpha   90.00
_cell.angle_beta   90.00
_cell.angle_gamma   90.00
#
_symmetry.space_group_name_H-M   'P 1'
#
loop_
_entity.id
_entity.type
_entity.pdbx_description
1 polymer ?
#
loop_
_entity_poly.entity_id
_entity_poly.type
_entity_poly.pdbx_seq_one_letter_code
_entity_poly.pdbx_strand_id
1 'polypeptide(L)'
;TVIELPIGQHVAALAAGQVDGVYTLEPTGTIGRLNGTTRMLEAGVIARYILGDANAPWHGGSATLTTEFIKKNPEFTKKYIAAYAKGINLVRTQPAEARQYLKGYTAIEGPLTGEVPLASYMLYNEFKPADVVAFQKFFDLFTEKGVFEKKLSVESLLFKG
;
A
#
# COMPACT_ATOMS: atom_id res chain seq x y z
N THR A 1 3.46 -18.93 16.05
CA THR A 1 2.52 -19.15 14.93
C THR A 1 2.14 -17.81 14.33
N VAL A 2 1.82 -17.74 13.04
CA VAL A 2 1.28 -16.52 12.41
C VAL A 2 -0.22 -16.69 12.28
N ILE A 3 -0.98 -15.65 12.62
CA ILE A 3 -2.44 -15.61 12.49
C ILE A 3 -2.84 -14.37 11.70
N GLU A 4 -3.93 -14.46 10.95
CA GLU A 4 -4.52 -13.32 10.27
C GLU A 4 -5.46 -12.59 11.24
N LEU A 5 -5.36 -11.26 11.27
CA LEU A 5 -6.25 -10.39 12.03
C LEU A 5 -6.68 -9.21 11.14
N PRO A 6 -7.92 -8.73 11.27
CA PRO A 6 -8.31 -7.46 10.66
C PRO A 6 -7.38 -6.34 11.12
N ILE A 7 -6.93 -5.48 10.19
CA ILE A 7 -5.95 -4.43 10.49
C ILE A 7 -6.37 -3.52 11.65
N GLY A 8 -7.67 -3.25 11.81
CA GLY A 8 -8.21 -2.44 12.91
C GLY A 8 -8.04 -3.07 14.30
N GLN A 9 -7.77 -4.38 14.38
CA GLN A 9 -7.57 -5.11 15.64
C GLN A 9 -6.11 -5.20 16.08
N HIS A 10 -5.15 -4.89 15.21
CA HIS A 10 -3.72 -5.12 15.46
C HIS A 10 -3.22 -4.48 16.76
N VAL A 11 -3.54 -3.19 17.00
CA VAL A 11 -3.09 -2.47 18.21
C VAL A 11 -3.76 -3.04 19.48
N ALA A 12 -5.05 -3.35 19.41
CA ALA A 12 -5.79 -3.90 20.54
C ALA A 12 -5.30 -5.32 20.92
N ALA A 13 -4.98 -6.15 19.92
CA ALA A 13 -4.45 -7.49 20.13
C ALA A 13 -3.07 -7.46 20.81
N LEU A 14 -2.20 -6.52 20.43
CA LEU A 14 -0.92 -6.27 21.12
C LEU A 14 -1.15 -5.82 22.56
N ALA A 15 -2.03 -4.84 22.77
CA ALA A 15 -2.33 -4.29 24.10
C ALA A 15 -2.87 -5.37 25.07
N ALA A 16 -3.67 -6.29 24.55
CA ALA A 16 -4.26 -7.39 25.29
C ALA A 16 -3.32 -8.60 25.48
N GLY A 17 -2.10 -8.56 24.93
CA GLY A 17 -1.15 -9.67 24.99
C GLY A 17 -1.59 -10.91 24.20
N GLN A 18 -2.48 -10.75 23.22
CA GLN A 18 -2.95 -11.86 22.38
C GLN A 18 -1.93 -12.26 21.30
N VAL A 19 -1.08 -11.31 20.91
CA VAL A 19 0.02 -11.50 19.96
C VAL A 19 1.26 -10.76 20.46
N ASP A 20 2.45 -11.29 20.15
CA ASP A 20 3.73 -10.68 20.54
C ASP A 20 4.20 -9.58 19.56
N GLY A 21 3.64 -9.56 18.35
CA GLY A 21 4.03 -8.66 17.26
C GLY A 21 3.01 -8.66 16.14
N VAL A 22 2.95 -7.56 15.39
CA VAL A 22 2.10 -7.42 14.20
C VAL A 22 2.88 -6.79 13.06
N TYR A 23 2.65 -7.29 11.85
CA TYR A 23 2.92 -6.53 10.63
C TYR A 23 1.66 -5.70 10.31
N THR A 24 1.78 -4.38 10.29
CA THR A 24 0.64 -3.48 10.10
C THR A 24 0.95 -2.38 9.10
N LEU A 25 -0.10 -1.81 8.51
CA LEU A 25 0.01 -0.67 7.60
C LEU A 25 -0.41 0.61 8.30
N GLU A 26 -0.03 1.73 7.69
CA GLU A 26 -0.53 3.03 8.12
C GLU A 26 -2.04 3.15 7.85
N PRO A 27 -2.79 3.82 8.72
CA PRO A 27 -2.32 4.62 9.86
C PRO A 27 -2.21 3.86 11.19
N THR A 28 -2.51 2.57 11.20
CA THR A 28 -2.63 1.77 12.43
C THR A 28 -1.33 1.75 13.23
N GLY A 29 -0.18 1.67 12.55
CA GLY A 29 1.13 1.75 13.19
C GLY A 29 1.36 3.09 13.90
N THR A 30 1.05 4.20 13.22
CA THR A 30 1.15 5.55 13.81
C THR A 30 0.22 5.72 15.01
N ILE A 31 -1.02 5.25 14.93
CA ILE A 31 -2.00 5.35 16.04
C ILE A 31 -1.46 4.66 17.30
N GLY A 32 -1.00 3.41 17.17
CA GLY A 32 -0.46 2.65 18.30
C GLY A 32 0.83 3.25 18.88
N ARG A 33 1.64 3.94 18.07
CA ARG A 33 2.84 4.64 18.53
C ARG A 33 2.47 5.90 19.32
N LEU A 34 1.56 6.71 18.79
CA LEU A 34 1.22 8.02 19.37
C LEU A 34 0.39 7.91 20.65
N ASN A 35 -0.41 6.85 20.80
CA ASN A 35 -1.13 6.58 22.04
C ASN A 35 -0.31 5.79 23.08
N GLY A 36 0.97 5.49 22.79
CA GLY A 36 1.88 4.79 23.69
C GLY A 36 1.62 3.29 23.89
N THR A 37 0.66 2.71 23.16
CA THR A 37 0.29 1.29 23.30
C THR A 37 1.34 0.36 22.68
N THR A 38 2.03 0.84 21.64
CA THR A 38 2.98 0.04 20.85
C THR A 38 4.22 0.86 20.50
N ARG A 39 5.26 0.17 20.04
CA ARG A 39 6.44 0.79 19.44
C ARG A 39 6.74 0.12 18.11
N MET A 40 7.29 0.89 17.16
CA MET A 40 7.76 0.33 15.91
C MET A 40 9.09 -0.41 16.14
N LEU A 41 9.18 -1.65 15.66
CA LEU A 41 10.44 -2.41 15.67
C LEU A 41 11.28 -2.10 14.43
N GLU A 42 10.65 -2.11 13.26
CA GLU A 42 11.30 -1.88 11.98
C GLU A 42 10.27 -1.43 10.93
N ALA A 43 10.67 -0.50 10.05
CA ALA A 43 9.89 -0.07 8.89
C ALA A 43 10.44 -0.70 7.60
N GLY A 44 9.62 -0.80 6.55
CA GLY A 44 10.10 -1.24 5.24
C GLY A 44 10.51 -2.72 5.17
N VAL A 45 9.98 -3.57 6.06
CA VAL A 45 10.36 -4.99 6.17
C VAL A 45 10.18 -5.77 4.87
N ILE A 46 9.18 -5.44 4.03
CA ILE A 46 9.01 -6.08 2.72
C ILE A 46 10.16 -5.70 1.78
N ALA A 47 10.50 -4.41 1.70
CA ALA A 47 11.61 -3.94 0.86
C ALA A 47 12.92 -4.62 1.28
N ARG A 48 13.24 -4.60 2.58
CA ARG A 48 14.47 -5.20 3.10
C ARG A 48 14.52 -6.73 2.95
N TYR A 49 13.53 -7.44 3.47
CA TYR A 49 13.62 -8.90 3.64
C TYR A 49 13.07 -9.70 2.46
N ILE A 50 12.16 -9.12 1.65
CA ILE A 50 11.61 -9.79 0.47
C ILE A 50 12.27 -9.26 -0.79
N LEU A 51 12.35 -7.93 -0.96
CA LEU A 51 12.95 -7.35 -2.17
C LEU A 51 14.49 -7.36 -2.11
N GLY A 52 15.08 -7.43 -0.92
CA GLY A 52 16.52 -7.52 -0.70
C GLY A 52 17.24 -6.17 -0.70
N ASP A 53 16.48 -5.07 -0.72
CA ASP A 53 17.00 -3.70 -0.66
C ASP A 53 15.99 -2.84 0.12
N ALA A 54 16.47 -2.19 1.19
CA ALA A 54 15.63 -1.33 2.03
C ALA A 54 15.04 -0.13 1.27
N ASN A 55 15.63 0.24 0.13
CA ASN A 55 15.16 1.31 -0.75
C ASN A 55 14.37 0.78 -1.95
N ALA A 56 14.14 -0.53 -2.07
CA ALA A 56 13.36 -1.08 -3.17
C ALA A 56 11.91 -0.58 -3.13
N PRO A 57 11.32 -0.26 -4.29
CA PRO A 57 9.93 0.17 -4.36
C PRO A 57 9.00 -1.00 -4.04
N TRP A 58 8.30 -0.91 -2.91
CA TRP A 58 7.28 -1.89 -2.54
C TRP A 58 5.88 -1.39 -2.95
N HIS A 59 5.24 -2.17 -3.83
CA HIS A 59 3.88 -1.91 -4.32
C HIS A 59 2.89 -2.81 -3.59
N GLY A 60 2.43 -2.37 -2.41
CA GLY A 60 1.48 -3.13 -1.57
C GLY A 60 0.02 -3.08 -2.03
N GLY A 61 -0.33 -2.16 -2.93
CA GLY A 61 -1.69 -2.01 -3.46
C GLY A 61 -1.72 -1.24 -4.78
N SER A 62 -2.82 -1.38 -5.52
CA SER A 62 -3.04 -0.76 -6.83
C SER A 62 -4.49 -0.31 -7.01
N ALA A 63 -4.69 0.82 -7.67
CA ALA A 63 -5.97 1.10 -8.31
C ALA A 63 -6.13 0.15 -9.50
N THR A 64 -7.25 -0.57 -9.54
CA THR A 64 -7.44 -1.69 -10.48
C THR A 64 -8.77 -1.54 -11.21
N LEU A 65 -8.76 -1.71 -12.53
CA LEU A 65 -9.95 -1.77 -13.38
C LEU A 65 -9.97 -3.13 -14.09
N THR A 66 -11.16 -3.70 -14.29
CA THR A 66 -11.28 -4.97 -15.03
C THR A 66 -11.05 -4.74 -16.52
N THR A 67 -10.49 -5.73 -17.21
CA THR A 67 -10.34 -5.70 -18.67
C THR A 67 -11.67 -5.48 -19.38
N GLU A 68 -12.75 -6.03 -18.86
CA GLU A 68 -14.10 -5.84 -19.39
C GLU A 68 -14.54 -4.37 -19.29
N PHE A 69 -14.35 -3.72 -18.13
CA PHE A 69 -14.69 -2.32 -17.94
C PHE A 69 -13.91 -1.43 -18.91
N ILE A 70 -12.60 -1.67 -19.04
CA ILE A 70 -11.72 -0.92 -19.93
C ILE A 70 -12.22 -1.01 -21.38
N LYS A 71 -12.52 -2.23 -21.85
CA LYS A 71 -13.00 -2.46 -23.23
C LYS A 71 -14.36 -1.83 -23.50
N LYS A 72 -15.29 -1.92 -22.54
CA LYS A 72 -16.65 -1.37 -22.68
C LYS A 72 -16.67 0.16 -22.55
N ASN A 73 -15.74 0.74 -21.79
CA ASN A 73 -15.76 2.14 -21.39
C ASN A 73 -14.39 2.83 -21.57
N PRO A 74 -13.82 2.88 -22.79
CA PRO A 74 -12.48 3.43 -23.00
C PRO A 74 -12.38 4.91 -22.60
N GLU A 75 -13.41 5.69 -22.91
CA GLU A 75 -13.43 7.13 -22.57
C GLU A 75 -13.58 7.37 -21.06
N PHE A 76 -14.39 6.57 -20.35
CA PHE A 76 -14.46 6.67 -18.89
C PHE A 76 -13.18 6.17 -18.22
N THR A 77 -12.52 5.15 -18.78
CA THR A 77 -11.21 4.69 -18.30
C THR A 77 -10.18 5.80 -18.35
N LYS A 78 -10.07 6.51 -19.49
CA LYS A 78 -9.18 7.69 -19.63
C LYS A 78 -9.52 8.78 -18.61
N LYS A 79 -10.81 9.08 -18.42
CA LYS A 79 -11.26 10.08 -17.43
C LYS A 79 -10.93 9.68 -16.00
N TYR A 80 -11.14 8.41 -15.63
CA TYR A 80 -10.78 7.87 -14.32
C TYR A 80 -9.28 8.00 -14.06
N ILE A 81 -8.44 7.56 -15.00
CA ILE A 81 -6.98 7.65 -14.91
C ILE A 81 -6.54 9.11 -14.75
N ALA A 82 -7.10 10.03 -15.54
CA ALA A 82 -6.78 11.45 -15.43
C ALA A 82 -7.18 12.06 -14.07
N ALA A 83 -8.34 11.67 -13.52
CA ALA A 83 -8.75 12.09 -12.18
C ALA A 83 -7.84 11.51 -11.09
N TYR A 84 -7.46 10.23 -11.20
CA TYR A 84 -6.54 9.58 -10.28
C TYR A 84 -5.16 10.24 -10.29
N ALA A 85 -4.65 10.58 -11.48
CA ALA A 85 -3.38 11.31 -11.63
C ALA A 85 -3.40 12.68 -10.95
N LYS A 86 -4.54 13.40 -10.94
CA LYS A 86 -4.68 14.65 -10.17
C LYS A 86 -4.55 14.41 -8.67
N GLY A 87 -5.13 13.33 -8.16
CA GLY A 87 -4.98 12.93 -6.75
C GLY A 87 -3.53 12.60 -6.38
N ILE A 88 -2.83 11.84 -7.24
CA ILE A 88 -1.39 11.56 -7.07
C ILE A 88 -0.59 12.87 -7.04
N ASN A 89 -0.84 13.78 -7.98
CA ASN A 89 -0.16 15.06 -8.03
C ASN A 89 -0.42 15.90 -6.78
N LEU A 90 -1.66 15.94 -6.28
CA LEU A 90 -2.01 16.65 -5.04
C LEU A 90 -1.21 16.11 -3.85
N VAL A 91 -1.16 14.79 -3.67
CA VAL A 91 -0.39 14.15 -2.58
C VAL A 91 1.10 14.49 -2.68
N ARG A 92 1.68 14.46 -3.88
CA ARG A 92 3.12 14.70 -4.10
C ARG A 92 3.52 16.16 -3.94
N THR A 93 2.68 17.10 -4.36
CA THR A 93 3.04 18.53 -4.47
C THR A 93 2.44 19.39 -3.37
N GLN A 94 1.30 19.00 -2.80
CA GLN A 94 0.59 19.73 -1.76
C GLN A 94 0.17 18.80 -0.61
N PRO A 95 1.13 18.14 0.07
CA PRO A 95 0.84 17.11 1.07
C PRO A 95 0.04 17.63 2.27
N ALA A 96 0.24 18.89 2.67
CA ALA A 96 -0.54 19.51 3.75
C ALA A 96 -2.03 19.63 3.39
N GLU A 97 -2.32 20.03 2.15
CA GLU A 97 -3.69 20.06 1.63
C GLU A 97 -4.26 18.65 1.52
N ALA A 98 -3.49 17.68 1.01
CA ALA A 98 -3.95 16.31 0.83
C ALA A 98 -4.36 15.63 2.17
N ARG A 99 -3.63 15.91 3.26
CA ARG A 99 -3.86 15.31 4.58
C ARG A 99 -5.26 15.56 5.14
N GLN A 100 -5.89 16.68 4.80
CA GLN A 100 -7.24 16.99 5.29
C GLN A 100 -8.28 15.94 4.85
N TYR A 101 -8.04 15.30 3.70
CA TYR A 101 -8.91 14.28 3.12
C TYR A 101 -8.69 12.88 3.72
N LEU A 102 -7.71 12.69 4.62
CA LEU A 102 -7.56 11.44 5.37
C LEU A 102 -8.66 11.28 6.44
N LYS A 103 -9.18 12.39 6.95
CA LYS A 103 -10.23 12.40 7.97
C LYS A 103 -11.50 11.75 7.41
N GLY A 104 -12.10 10.84 8.18
CA GLY A 104 -13.35 10.15 7.83
C GLY A 104 -13.18 8.97 6.87
N TYR A 105 -12.06 8.88 6.14
CA TYR A 105 -11.70 7.73 5.30
C TYR A 105 -10.66 6.82 5.95
N THR A 106 -10.06 7.26 7.06
CA THR A 106 -9.09 6.51 7.85
C THR A 106 -9.41 6.65 9.34
N ALA A 107 -8.81 5.79 10.17
CA ALA A 107 -8.95 5.85 11.63
C ALA A 107 -8.18 7.01 12.30
N ILE A 108 -7.57 7.91 11.53
CA ILE A 108 -6.84 9.06 12.09
C ILE A 108 -7.79 10.22 12.31
N GLU A 109 -7.70 10.82 13.49
CA GLU A 109 -8.42 12.05 13.82
C GLU A 109 -7.47 13.16 14.27
N GLY A 110 -7.94 14.41 14.11
CA GLY A 110 -7.29 15.58 14.70
C GLY A 110 -5.83 15.81 14.25
N PRO A 111 -4.98 16.31 15.15
CA PRO A 111 -3.58 16.65 14.85
C PRO A 111 -2.72 15.46 14.37
N LEU A 112 -3.17 14.22 14.62
CA LEU A 112 -2.43 12.99 14.28
C LEU A 112 -2.34 12.77 12.76
N THR A 113 -3.14 13.47 11.96
CA THR A 113 -3.07 13.44 10.48
C THR A 113 -1.72 13.93 9.94
N GLY A 114 -0.98 14.76 10.68
CA GLY A 114 0.37 15.22 10.31
C GLY A 114 1.46 14.15 10.45
N GLU A 115 1.26 13.19 11.35
CA GLU A 115 2.25 12.17 11.71
C GLU A 115 2.27 10.97 10.76
N VAL A 116 1.19 10.78 10.01
CA VAL A 116 1.04 9.60 9.15
C VAL A 116 1.84 9.80 7.86
N PRO A 117 2.74 8.88 7.50
CA PRO A 117 3.41 8.93 6.21
C PRO A 117 2.40 8.91 5.06
N LEU A 118 2.53 9.84 4.10
CA LEU A 118 1.76 9.77 2.86
C LEU A 118 2.39 8.72 1.94
N ALA A 119 1.55 7.91 1.29
CA ALA A 119 2.02 6.92 0.35
C ALA A 119 2.69 7.58 -0.86
N SER A 120 3.80 7.01 -1.31
CA SER A 120 4.47 7.40 -2.55
C SER A 120 3.75 6.78 -3.75
N TYR A 121 2.55 7.29 -4.06
CA TYR A 121 1.77 6.81 -5.19
C TYR A 121 2.53 6.96 -6.49
N MET A 122 2.34 6.02 -7.41
CA MET A 122 2.92 6.00 -8.75
C MET A 122 1.85 5.66 -9.78
N LEU A 123 1.91 6.32 -10.95
CA LEU A 123 1.01 6.08 -12.06
C LEU A 123 1.54 4.94 -12.95
N TYR A 124 0.65 4.27 -13.67
CA TYR A 124 0.98 3.07 -14.46
C TYR A 124 2.08 3.30 -15.51
N ASN A 125 2.27 4.53 -15.99
CA ASN A 125 3.25 4.92 -16.99
C ASN A 125 4.58 5.42 -16.41
N GLU A 126 4.76 5.35 -15.08
CA GLU A 126 5.98 5.79 -14.40
C GLU A 126 6.91 4.62 -14.00
N PHE A 127 6.45 3.37 -14.14
CA PHE A 127 7.24 2.18 -13.84
C PHE A 127 8.52 2.13 -14.68
N LYS A 128 9.67 2.03 -14.02
CA LYS A 128 10.95 1.69 -14.64
C LYS A 128 11.10 0.16 -14.72
N PRO A 129 11.97 -0.37 -15.59
CA PRO A 129 12.23 -1.81 -15.65
C PRO A 129 12.60 -2.43 -14.30
N ALA A 130 13.41 -1.73 -13.49
CA ALA A 130 13.78 -2.19 -12.15
C ALA A 130 12.57 -2.26 -11.18
N ASP A 131 11.61 -1.36 -11.31
CA ASP A 131 10.39 -1.35 -10.49
C ASP A 131 9.51 -2.55 -10.81
N VAL A 132 9.39 -2.91 -12.09
CA VAL A 132 8.65 -4.10 -12.54
C VAL A 132 9.33 -5.39 -12.05
N VAL A 133 10.66 -5.45 -12.07
CA VAL A 133 11.43 -6.59 -11.53
C VAL A 133 11.20 -6.73 -10.02
N ALA A 134 11.27 -5.64 -9.26
CA ALA A 134 10.99 -5.65 -7.83
C ALA A 134 9.54 -6.08 -7.53
N PHE A 135 8.58 -5.59 -8.32
CA PHE A 135 7.18 -5.94 -8.15
C PHE A 135 6.93 -7.42 -8.50
N GLN A 136 7.55 -7.94 -9.56
CA GLN A 136 7.50 -9.37 -9.90
C GLN A 136 8.08 -10.24 -8.79
N LYS A 137 9.20 -9.83 -8.18
CA LYS A 137 9.80 -10.56 -7.04
C LYS A 137 8.84 -10.66 -5.85
N PHE A 138 8.09 -9.60 -5.56
CA PHE A 138 7.05 -9.63 -4.54
C PHE A 138 5.93 -10.62 -4.88
N PHE A 139 5.49 -10.67 -6.14
CA PHE A 139 4.44 -11.61 -6.59
C PHE A 139 4.92 -13.06 -6.65
N ASP A 140 6.19 -13.29 -6.97
CA ASP A 140 6.81 -14.61 -6.99
C ASP A 140 6.78 -15.23 -5.58
N LEU A 141 6.99 -14.45 -4.52
CA LEU A 141 6.85 -14.91 -3.13
C LEU A 141 5.49 -15.56 -2.85
N PHE A 142 4.39 -14.97 -3.34
CA PHE A 142 3.05 -15.54 -3.12
C PHE A 142 2.88 -16.90 -3.79
N THR A 143 3.53 -17.12 -4.94
CA THR A 143 3.53 -18.44 -5.59
C THR A 143 4.42 -19.41 -4.82
N GLU A 144 5.62 -18.98 -4.41
CA GLU A 144 6.57 -19.80 -3.63
C GLU A 144 6.01 -20.24 -2.28
N LYS A 145 5.16 -19.41 -1.65
CA LYS A 145 4.47 -19.71 -0.39
C LYS A 145 3.13 -20.43 -0.58
N GLY A 146 2.74 -20.75 -1.81
CA GLY A 146 1.50 -21.46 -2.12
C GLY A 146 0.23 -20.63 -1.91
N VAL A 147 0.34 -19.30 -1.83
CA VAL A 147 -0.82 -18.39 -1.78
C VAL A 147 -1.45 -18.27 -3.17
N PHE A 148 -0.63 -18.21 -4.21
CA PHE A 148 -1.09 -18.32 -5.59
C PHE A 148 -0.86 -19.74 -6.11
N GLU A 149 -1.87 -20.31 -6.77
CA GLU A 149 -1.78 -21.64 -7.39
C GLU A 149 -0.76 -21.70 -8.54
N LYS A 150 -0.48 -20.54 -9.16
CA LYS A 150 0.46 -20.41 -10.29
C LYS A 150 1.11 -19.03 -10.29
N LYS A 151 2.26 -18.96 -10.96
CA LYS A 151 2.96 -17.70 -11.19
C LYS A 151 2.06 -16.70 -11.91
N LEU A 152 1.99 -15.48 -11.38
CA LEU A 152 1.33 -14.34 -12.01
C LEU A 152 2.37 -13.39 -12.59
N SER A 153 2.24 -13.05 -13.87
CA SER A 153 3.09 -12.04 -14.52
C SER A 153 2.58 -10.65 -14.18
N VAL A 154 3.36 -9.89 -13.41
CA VAL A 154 3.05 -8.48 -13.08
C VAL A 154 2.95 -7.65 -14.34
N GLU A 155 3.84 -7.85 -15.32
CA GLU A 155 3.83 -7.10 -16.57
C GLU A 155 2.51 -7.25 -17.33
N SER A 156 1.87 -8.42 -17.26
CA SER A 156 0.56 -8.67 -17.89
C SER A 156 -0.60 -7.96 -17.19
N LEU A 157 -0.41 -7.54 -15.94
CA LEU A 157 -1.42 -6.86 -15.12
C LEU A 157 -1.31 -5.33 -15.22
N LEU A 158 -0.18 -4.79 -15.66
CA LEU A 158 0.00 -3.36 -15.85
C LEU A 158 -0.81 -2.86 -17.04
N PHE A 159 -1.56 -1.77 -16.83
CA PHE A 159 -2.28 -1.10 -17.90
C PHE A 159 -1.28 -0.52 -18.92
N LYS A 160 -1.56 -0.66 -20.24
CA LYS A 160 -0.64 -0.28 -21.32
C LYS A 160 -1.11 0.87 -22.21
N GLY A 161 -2.29 1.46 -21.93
CA GLY A 161 -2.89 2.50 -22.78
C GLY A 161 -3.75 1.94 -23.90
#